data_AF-E3MDK3-F1
#
_entry.id   AF-E3MDK3-F1
#
_cell.length_a   1.000
_cell.length_b   1.000
_cell.length_c   1.000
_cell.angle_alpha   90.00
_cell.angle_beta   90.00
_cell.angle_gamma   90.00
#
_symmetry.space_group_name_H-M   'P 1'
#
loop_
_entity.id
_entity.type
_entity.pdbx_description
1 polymer ?
#
loop_
_entity_poly.entity_id
_entity_poly.type
_entity_poly.pdbx_seq_one_letter_code
_entity_poly.pdbx_strand_id
1 'polypeptide(L)'
;MAGLVSNVAGRFLDLFSSETENLKTELNRKNENEHNQIVREKNKRLREFEISQRAIQQQRMQDLQGKRKQEIDLVQAKARRDIREITEKIESDEAKLKEENRIEINKIDSNNIEKLEKLEAVMTQKIKEIDDNYGRLKKDLKTREEELLNVRQEQRNQQIADIKEIEALYEKLSQSRVDVRDKQFLEILRATKENYEDEYKLEKCINDEDNKNFQLKVQQNNHLGARRIAQMEILLMEQVKKLESDQKDRLKIEIIRLYSLKHTMQEAINSIIMTGFPTKKNEKIKAQKHLESVLAQIYGLSAYMIVLERKVAEIGDLDEMKRQIVIVKQGITKSGMAIATLLTNLKKGEEGNWRTSELLFIKEMTIVFESINTIAMIDSGKRDMNKALQLNIQKVEIPIQEAIAQR
;
A
#
# COMPACT_ATOMS: atom_id res chain seq x y z
N MET A 1 76.92 122.25 -128.12
CA MET A 1 78.18 121.49 -128.07
C MET A 1 78.22 120.69 -126.77
N ALA A 2 78.55 119.39 -126.86
CA ALA A 2 79.10 118.48 -125.84
C ALA A 2 78.40 118.40 -124.45
N GLY A 3 78.14 117.26 -123.81
CA GLY A 3 78.79 115.95 -123.86
C GLY A 3 79.42 115.63 -122.50
N LEU A 4 79.12 114.44 -121.94
CA LEU A 4 79.70 113.81 -120.72
C LEU A 4 79.31 114.49 -119.38
N VAL A 5 78.72 113.85 -118.36
CA VAL A 5 79.02 112.56 -117.72
C VAL A 5 77.76 112.05 -116.99
N SER A 6 77.29 110.84 -117.33
CA SER A 6 76.26 110.07 -116.60
C SER A 6 76.81 108.69 -116.24
N ASN A 7 77.49 108.47 -115.09
CA ASN A 7 77.74 107.09 -114.60
C ASN A 7 78.31 106.86 -113.19
N VAL A 8 78.13 107.74 -112.18
CA VAL A 8 78.76 107.52 -110.85
C VAL A 8 77.79 107.43 -109.67
N ALA A 9 76.57 107.96 -109.79
CA ALA A 9 75.63 107.99 -108.65
C ALA A 9 74.94 106.64 -108.35
N GLY A 10 74.93 105.68 -109.28
CA GLY A 10 74.18 104.41 -109.13
C GLY A 10 74.89 103.26 -108.42
N ARG A 11 76.22 103.31 -108.21
CA ARG A 11 76.98 102.17 -107.64
C ARG A 11 77.25 102.26 -106.13
N PHE A 12 76.99 103.41 -105.49
CA PHE A 12 77.19 103.55 -104.05
C PHE A 12 76.01 103.04 -103.21
N LEU A 13 74.78 103.03 -103.74
CA LEU A 13 73.61 102.59 -102.96
C LEU A 13 73.54 101.06 -102.74
N ASP A 14 74.05 100.26 -103.68
CA ASP A 14 73.96 98.79 -103.60
C ASP A 14 74.99 98.16 -102.66
N LEU A 15 76.08 98.86 -102.31
CA LEU A 15 77.07 98.35 -101.35
C LEU A 15 76.61 98.50 -99.89
N PHE A 16 75.89 99.58 -99.57
CA PHE A 16 75.41 99.83 -98.19
C PHE A 16 74.18 98.98 -97.81
N SER A 17 73.37 98.52 -98.77
CA SER A 17 72.24 97.64 -98.48
C SER A 17 72.70 96.23 -98.06
N SER A 18 73.75 95.68 -98.69
CA SER A 18 74.22 94.32 -98.36
C SER A 18 74.92 94.21 -97.00
N GLU A 19 75.60 95.28 -96.53
CA GLU A 19 76.26 95.26 -95.21
C GLU A 19 75.27 95.36 -94.06
N THR A 20 74.18 96.13 -94.23
CA THR A 20 73.16 96.28 -93.20
C THR A 20 72.30 95.02 -93.02
N GLU A 21 72.05 94.27 -94.10
CA GLU A 21 71.34 92.99 -94.02
C GLU A 21 72.16 91.90 -93.33
N ASN A 22 73.47 91.81 -93.61
CA ASN A 22 74.35 90.85 -92.94
C ASN A 22 74.48 91.13 -91.43
N LEU A 23 74.63 92.38 -91.02
CA LEU A 23 74.70 92.77 -89.60
C LEU A 23 73.40 92.45 -88.85
N LYS A 24 72.23 92.64 -89.48
CA LYS A 24 70.92 92.32 -88.88
C LYS A 24 70.74 90.81 -88.69
N THR A 25 71.24 90.02 -89.65
CA THR A 25 71.19 88.55 -89.59
C THR A 25 72.12 87.99 -88.51
N GLU A 26 73.29 88.60 -88.33
CA GLU A 26 74.27 88.22 -87.31
C GLU A 26 73.80 88.60 -85.89
N LEU A 27 73.17 89.78 -85.72
CA LEU A 27 72.57 90.21 -84.46
C LEU A 27 71.40 89.31 -84.04
N ASN A 28 70.54 88.92 -84.99
CA ASN A 28 69.44 88.00 -84.72
C ASN A 28 69.93 86.61 -84.30
N ARG A 29 70.96 86.07 -84.96
CA ARG A 29 71.60 84.80 -84.54
C ARG A 29 72.18 84.88 -83.13
N LYS A 30 72.79 86.00 -82.77
CA LYS A 30 73.37 86.19 -81.42
C LYS A 30 72.28 86.29 -80.35
N ASN A 31 71.22 87.06 -80.59
CA ASN A 31 70.08 87.17 -79.69
C ASN A 31 69.33 85.84 -79.53
N GLU A 32 69.18 85.07 -80.61
CA GLU A 32 68.50 83.76 -80.57
C GLU A 32 69.34 82.72 -79.79
N ASN A 33 70.66 82.76 -79.93
CA ASN A 33 71.57 81.94 -79.13
C ASN A 33 71.56 82.32 -77.64
N GLU A 34 71.59 83.61 -77.31
CA GLU A 34 71.47 84.09 -75.92
C GLU A 34 70.11 83.72 -75.31
N HIS A 35 69.01 83.89 -76.05
CA HIS A 35 67.69 83.49 -75.61
C HIS A 35 67.59 81.99 -75.35
N ASN A 36 68.10 81.16 -76.27
CA ASN A 36 68.14 79.71 -76.12
C ASN A 36 69.00 79.27 -74.92
N GLN A 37 70.10 79.97 -74.64
CA GLN A 37 70.94 79.70 -73.47
C GLN A 37 70.21 80.03 -72.17
N ILE A 38 69.53 81.17 -72.10
CA ILE A 38 68.71 81.58 -70.94
C ILE A 38 67.57 80.58 -70.69
N VAL A 39 66.86 80.15 -71.74
CA VAL A 39 65.76 79.17 -71.63
C VAL A 39 66.28 77.82 -71.15
N ARG A 40 67.42 77.35 -71.68
CA ARG A 40 68.05 76.10 -71.22
C ARG A 40 68.44 76.17 -69.75
N GLU A 41 69.01 77.29 -69.30
CA GLU A 41 69.42 77.45 -67.91
C GLU A 41 68.23 77.58 -66.96
N LYS A 42 67.17 78.30 -67.36
CA LYS A 42 65.90 78.37 -66.62
C LYS A 42 65.26 76.98 -66.49
N ASN A 43 65.20 76.21 -67.57
CA ASN A 43 64.65 74.85 -67.55
C ASN A 43 65.50 73.89 -66.71
N LYS A 44 66.83 74.05 -66.71
CA LYS A 44 67.72 73.28 -65.83
C LYS A 44 67.44 73.58 -64.36
N ARG A 45 67.39 74.86 -63.97
CA ARG A 45 67.07 75.28 -62.59
C ARG A 45 65.67 74.84 -62.16
N LEU A 46 64.69 74.87 -63.06
CA LEU A 46 63.33 74.40 -62.79
C LEU A 46 63.31 72.89 -62.50
N ARG A 47 64.01 72.07 -63.31
CA ARG A 47 64.12 70.63 -63.06
C ARG A 47 64.84 70.33 -61.75
N GLU A 48 65.93 71.03 -61.45
CA GLU A 48 66.67 70.88 -60.19
C GLU A 48 65.78 71.23 -58.98
N PHE A 49 64.96 72.29 -59.09
CA PHE A 49 63.97 72.65 -58.08
C PHE A 49 62.87 71.60 -57.91
N GLU A 50 62.31 71.07 -59.01
CA GLU A 50 61.31 70.01 -58.96
C GLU A 50 61.85 68.71 -58.34
N ILE A 51 63.09 68.33 -58.67
CA ILE A 51 63.76 67.17 -58.08
C ILE A 51 63.96 67.40 -56.57
N SER A 52 64.43 68.59 -56.18
CA SER A 52 64.60 68.95 -54.77
C SER A 52 63.28 68.91 -54.00
N GLN A 53 62.20 69.47 -54.56
CA GLN A 53 60.88 69.44 -53.94
C GLN A 53 60.33 68.01 -53.80
N ARG A 54 60.51 67.15 -54.81
CA ARG A 54 60.12 65.75 -54.72
C ARG A 54 60.92 64.99 -53.66
N ALA A 55 62.23 65.24 -53.56
CA ALA A 55 63.06 64.64 -52.51
C ALA A 55 62.60 65.06 -51.11
N ILE A 56 62.29 66.35 -50.92
CA ILE A 56 61.74 66.87 -49.65
C ILE A 56 60.38 66.24 -49.33
N GLN A 57 59.49 66.10 -50.31
CA GLN A 57 58.19 65.45 -50.11
C GLN A 57 58.33 63.95 -49.78
N GLN A 58 59.22 63.23 -50.45
CA GLN A 58 59.49 61.82 -50.16
C GLN A 58 60.05 61.62 -48.75
N GLN A 59 60.99 62.48 -48.34
CA GLN A 59 61.54 62.43 -46.98
C GLN A 59 60.47 62.70 -45.93
N ARG A 60 59.62 63.72 -46.11
CA ARG A 60 58.49 63.99 -45.21
C ARG A 60 57.51 62.82 -45.11
N MET A 61 57.22 62.15 -46.23
CA MET A 61 56.36 60.97 -46.24
C MET A 61 56.99 59.79 -45.48
N GLN A 62 58.29 59.55 -45.64
CA GLN A 62 59.00 58.52 -44.89
C GLN A 62 59.03 58.81 -43.39
N ASP A 63 59.28 60.07 -43.00
CA ASP A 63 59.27 60.50 -41.60
C ASP A 63 57.88 60.31 -40.96
N LEU A 64 56.81 60.67 -41.68
CA LEU A 64 55.43 60.47 -41.22
C LEU A 64 55.07 58.98 -41.11
N GLN A 65 55.48 58.16 -42.07
CA GLN A 65 55.29 56.71 -42.00
C GLN A 65 56.07 56.10 -40.82
N GLY A 66 57.29 56.56 -40.57
CA GLY A 66 58.10 56.15 -39.42
C GLY A 66 57.43 56.49 -38.09
N LYS A 67 56.96 57.73 -37.92
CA LYS A 67 56.22 58.16 -36.72
C LYS A 67 54.93 57.37 -36.51
N ARG A 68 54.15 57.17 -37.57
CA ARG A 68 52.90 56.39 -37.50
C ARG A 68 53.16 54.94 -37.10
N LYS A 69 54.24 54.33 -37.59
CA LYS A 69 54.63 52.97 -37.20
C LYS A 69 54.98 52.89 -35.71
N GLN A 70 55.77 53.85 -35.20
CA GLN A 70 56.11 53.93 -33.78
C GLN A 70 54.88 54.09 -32.89
N GLU A 71 53.91 54.94 -33.28
CA GLU A 71 52.65 55.09 -32.55
C GLU A 71 51.83 53.79 -32.52
N ILE A 72 51.73 53.08 -33.65
CA ILE A 72 51.05 51.78 -33.73
C ILE A 72 51.74 50.76 -32.81
N ASP A 73 53.07 50.68 -32.86
CA ASP A 73 53.84 49.75 -32.04
C ASP A 73 53.66 50.04 -30.54
N LEU A 74 53.62 51.33 -30.14
CA LEU A 74 53.33 51.74 -28.76
C LEU A 74 51.92 51.36 -28.30
N VAL A 75 50.90 51.60 -29.15
CA VAL A 75 49.52 51.23 -28.85
C VAL A 75 49.36 49.71 -28.73
N GLN A 76 49.98 48.94 -29.63
CA GLN A 76 49.95 47.48 -29.57
C GLN A 76 50.69 46.94 -28.33
N ALA A 77 51.83 47.53 -27.96
CA ALA A 77 52.56 47.14 -26.76
C ALA A 77 51.74 47.43 -25.49
N LYS A 78 51.04 48.57 -25.42
CA LYS A 78 50.14 48.91 -24.32
C LYS A 78 48.97 47.93 -24.24
N ALA A 79 48.27 47.68 -25.36
CA ALA A 79 47.16 46.72 -25.40
C ALA A 79 47.58 45.31 -24.97
N ARG A 80 48.78 44.85 -25.36
CA ARG A 80 49.33 43.56 -24.92
C ARG A 80 49.62 43.52 -23.41
N ARG A 81 50.09 44.61 -22.82
CA ARG A 81 50.28 44.71 -21.37
C ARG A 81 48.94 44.66 -20.65
N ASP A 82 47.97 45.48 -21.07
CA ASP A 82 46.64 45.54 -20.45
C ASP A 82 45.94 44.17 -20.51
N ILE A 83 46.04 43.45 -21.63
CA ILE A 83 45.52 42.08 -21.77
C ILE A 83 46.19 41.13 -20.77
N ARG A 84 47.52 41.19 -20.61
CA ARG A 84 48.22 40.33 -19.64
C ARG A 84 47.78 40.61 -18.21
N GLU A 85 47.69 41.89 -17.82
CA GLU A 85 47.26 42.28 -16.48
C GLU A 85 45.82 41.82 -16.18
N ILE A 86 44.92 41.90 -17.18
CA ILE A 86 43.55 41.38 -17.04
C ILE A 86 43.56 39.85 -16.91
N THR A 87 44.34 39.14 -17.74
CA THR A 87 44.43 37.67 -17.68
C THR A 87 44.98 37.20 -16.35
N GLU A 88 46.08 37.77 -15.86
CA GLU A 88 46.68 37.42 -14.57
C GLU A 88 45.71 37.66 -13.41
N LYS A 89 44.90 38.73 -13.49
CA LYS A 89 43.86 39.01 -12.50
C LYS A 89 42.74 37.97 -12.54
N ILE A 90 42.27 37.59 -13.73
CA ILE A 90 41.25 36.54 -13.89
C ILE A 90 41.76 35.22 -13.32
N GLU A 91 42.98 34.82 -13.66
CA GLU A 91 43.59 33.57 -13.15
C GLU A 91 43.73 33.60 -11.61
N SER A 92 44.11 34.74 -11.03
CA SER A 92 44.19 34.92 -9.58
C SER A 92 42.82 34.83 -8.91
N ASP A 93 41.79 35.47 -9.47
CA ASP A 93 40.44 35.48 -8.92
C ASP A 93 39.78 34.09 -9.06
N GLU A 94 40.01 33.37 -10.18
CA GLU A 94 39.58 31.98 -10.33
C GLU A 94 40.24 31.04 -9.32
N ALA A 95 41.54 31.23 -9.04
CA ALA A 95 42.25 30.43 -8.04
C ALA A 95 41.68 30.66 -6.63
N LYS A 96 41.38 31.91 -6.27
CA LYS A 96 40.73 32.25 -4.99
C LYS A 96 39.34 31.63 -4.88
N LEU A 97 38.51 31.77 -5.91
CA LEU A 97 37.16 31.19 -5.93
C LEU A 97 37.18 29.66 -5.80
N LYS A 98 38.12 28.97 -6.45
CA LYS A 98 38.28 27.52 -6.31
C LYS A 98 38.62 27.11 -4.87
N GLU A 99 39.50 27.87 -4.22
CA GLU A 99 39.89 27.57 -2.83
C GLU A 99 38.75 27.89 -1.84
N GLU A 100 38.05 29.01 -2.02
CA GLU A 100 36.87 29.36 -1.20
C GLU A 100 35.77 28.30 -1.32
N ASN A 101 35.45 27.87 -2.55
CA ASN A 101 34.49 26.79 -2.79
C ASN A 101 34.93 25.47 -2.12
N ARG A 102 36.22 25.13 -2.17
CA ARG A 102 36.75 23.93 -1.52
C ARG A 102 36.59 23.99 0.00
N ILE A 103 36.86 25.14 0.61
CA ILE A 103 36.68 25.34 2.05
C ILE A 103 35.20 25.21 2.43
N GLU A 104 34.29 25.77 1.64
CA GLU A 104 32.86 25.69 1.89
C GLU A 104 32.32 24.26 1.76
N ILE A 105 32.71 23.53 0.72
CA ILE A 105 32.37 22.11 0.54
C ILE A 105 32.85 21.28 1.75
N ASN A 106 34.09 21.46 2.18
CA ASN A 106 34.62 20.74 3.34
C ASN A 106 33.85 21.02 4.64
N LYS A 107 33.36 22.26 4.83
CA LYS A 107 32.50 22.62 5.97
C LYS A 107 31.14 21.94 5.89
N ILE A 108 30.54 21.89 4.69
CA ILE A 108 29.27 21.19 4.47
C ILE A 108 29.42 19.70 4.75
N ASP A 109 30.49 19.08 4.24
CA ASP A 109 30.77 17.66 4.46
C ASP A 109 30.99 17.35 5.94
N SER A 110 31.77 18.17 6.65
CA SER A 110 32.00 18.01 8.09
C SER A 110 30.69 18.09 8.91
N ASN A 111 29.84 19.08 8.61
CA ASN A 111 28.53 19.23 9.26
C ASN A 111 27.59 18.06 8.96
N ASN A 112 27.63 17.52 7.73
CA ASN A 112 26.82 16.38 7.35
C ASN A 112 27.29 15.10 8.04
N ILE A 113 28.61 14.89 8.15
CA ILE A 113 29.19 13.77 8.91
C ILE A 113 28.75 13.83 10.37
N GLU A 114 28.86 14.99 11.04
CA GLU A 114 28.45 15.14 12.45
C GLU A 114 26.95 14.85 12.64
N LYS A 115 26.09 15.26 11.69
CA LYS A 115 24.65 14.94 11.73
C LYS A 115 24.40 13.44 11.55
N LEU A 116 25.13 12.78 10.66
CA LEU A 116 25.02 11.34 10.44
C LEU A 116 25.46 10.55 11.67
N GLU A 117 26.55 10.93 12.32
CA GLU A 117 27.02 10.31 13.57
C GLU A 117 25.98 10.46 14.70
N LYS A 118 25.37 11.65 14.85
CA LYS A 118 24.29 11.86 15.82
C LYS A 118 23.07 10.99 15.51
N LEU A 119 22.71 10.85 14.24
CA LEU A 119 21.59 10.00 13.82
C LEU A 119 21.89 8.52 14.09
N GLU A 120 23.11 8.06 13.82
CA GLU A 120 23.56 6.69 14.10
C GLU A 120 23.51 6.38 15.60
N ALA A 121 23.95 7.30 16.45
CA ALA A 121 23.85 7.16 17.90
C ALA A 121 22.39 7.01 18.38
N VAL A 122 21.48 7.84 17.86
CA VAL A 122 20.05 7.77 18.19
C VAL A 122 19.43 6.45 17.71
N MET A 123 19.73 6.01 16.49
CA MET A 123 19.23 4.74 15.97
C MET A 123 19.75 3.56 16.79
N THR A 124 21.02 3.56 17.17
CA THR A 124 21.63 2.52 18.00
C THR A 124 20.96 2.45 19.38
N GLN A 125 20.69 3.61 19.99
CA GLN A 125 19.95 3.66 21.25
C GLN A 125 18.53 3.10 21.11
N LYS A 126 17.83 3.45 20.02
CA LYS A 126 16.47 2.96 19.76
C LYS A 126 16.42 1.45 19.53
N ILE A 127 17.39 0.89 18.82
CA ILE A 127 17.52 -0.56 18.64
C ILE A 127 17.68 -1.25 20.01
N LYS A 128 18.55 -0.72 20.87
CA LYS A 128 18.73 -1.25 22.23
C LYS A 128 17.45 -1.19 23.06
N GLU A 129 16.71 -0.09 23.02
CA GLU A 129 15.41 0.04 23.70
C GLU A 129 14.40 -0.99 23.21
N ILE A 130 14.36 -1.28 21.90
CA ILE A 130 13.49 -2.30 21.31
C ILE A 130 13.89 -3.70 21.78
N ASP A 131 15.18 -4.02 21.76
CA ASP A 131 15.69 -5.32 22.22
C ASP A 131 15.40 -5.56 23.70
N ASP A 132 15.63 -4.55 24.55
CA ASP A 132 15.34 -4.62 25.98
C ASP A 132 13.83 -4.83 26.24
N ASN A 133 12.97 -4.11 25.51
CA ASN A 133 11.52 -4.24 25.61
C ASN A 133 11.04 -5.62 25.14
N TYR A 134 11.60 -6.13 24.04
CA TYR A 134 11.30 -7.46 23.55
C TYR A 134 11.72 -8.55 24.55
N GLY A 135 12.89 -8.39 25.17
CA GLY A 135 13.36 -9.28 26.24
C GLY A 135 12.42 -9.32 27.44
N ARG A 136 11.93 -8.15 27.88
CA ARG A 136 10.92 -8.06 28.97
C ARG A 136 9.61 -8.72 28.59
N LEU A 137 9.07 -8.41 27.40
CA LEU A 137 7.81 -8.98 26.93
C LEU A 137 7.85 -10.51 26.85
N LYS A 138 8.99 -11.06 26.39
CA LYS A 138 9.20 -12.50 26.34
C LYS A 138 9.18 -13.14 27.73
N LYS A 139 9.75 -12.47 28.74
CA LYS A 139 9.73 -12.93 30.13
C LYS A 139 8.30 -12.90 30.70
N ASP A 140 7.58 -11.79 30.49
CA ASP A 140 6.22 -11.62 30.98
C ASP A 140 5.25 -12.63 30.35
N LEU A 141 5.40 -12.89 29.04
CA LEU A 141 4.63 -13.93 28.35
C LEU A 141 4.85 -15.31 28.97
N LYS A 142 6.11 -15.67 29.24
CA LYS A 142 6.45 -16.96 29.85
C LYS A 142 5.83 -17.08 31.26
N THR A 143 5.93 -16.05 32.09
CA THR A 143 5.32 -16.04 33.42
C THR A 143 3.80 -16.19 33.34
N ARG A 144 3.16 -15.50 32.40
CA ARG A 144 1.70 -15.58 32.22
C ARG A 144 1.23 -16.94 31.67
N GLU A 145 2.05 -17.61 30.86
CA GLU A 145 1.80 -18.98 30.43
C GLU A 145 1.87 -19.98 31.60
N GLU A 146 2.87 -19.83 32.49
CA GLU A 146 3.01 -20.64 33.70
C GLU A 146 1.82 -20.43 34.66
N GLU A 147 1.37 -19.18 34.86
CA GLU A 147 0.18 -18.87 35.66
C GLU A 147 -1.10 -19.48 35.05
N LEU A 148 -1.30 -19.37 33.73
CA LEU A 148 -2.43 -19.97 33.04
C LEU A 148 -2.45 -21.49 33.16
N LEU A 149 -1.27 -22.13 33.12
CA LEU A 149 -1.14 -23.56 33.33
C LEU A 149 -1.59 -23.95 34.73
N ASN A 150 -1.12 -23.22 35.75
CA ASN A 150 -1.51 -23.45 37.15
C ASN A 150 -3.02 -23.29 37.36
N VAL A 151 -3.62 -22.21 36.84
CA VAL A 151 -5.08 -21.98 36.93
C VAL A 151 -5.88 -23.10 36.26
N ARG A 152 -5.44 -23.58 35.08
CA ARG A 152 -6.09 -24.72 34.41
C ARG A 152 -5.97 -26.01 35.20
N GLN A 153 -4.82 -26.23 35.85
CA GLN A 153 -4.59 -27.38 36.72
C GLN A 153 -5.54 -27.36 37.93
N GLU A 154 -5.68 -26.20 38.59
CA GLU A 154 -6.60 -26.00 39.70
C GLU A 154 -8.05 -26.21 39.28
N GLN A 155 -8.48 -25.65 38.15
CA GLN A 155 -9.83 -25.87 37.62
C GLN A 155 -10.11 -27.33 37.32
N ARG A 156 -9.14 -28.06 36.73
CA ARG A 156 -9.28 -29.50 36.48
C ARG A 156 -9.38 -30.28 37.80
N ASN A 157 -8.58 -29.93 38.80
CA ASN A 157 -8.65 -30.57 40.12
C ASN A 157 -10.02 -30.33 40.77
N GLN A 158 -10.57 -29.12 40.66
CA GLN A 158 -11.90 -28.81 41.15
C GLN A 158 -12.98 -29.62 40.42
N GLN A 159 -12.93 -29.70 39.08
CA GLN A 159 -13.88 -30.52 38.32
C GLN A 159 -13.83 -32.00 38.71
N ILE A 160 -12.63 -32.55 38.97
CA ILE A 160 -12.48 -33.93 39.45
C ILE A 160 -13.12 -34.08 40.83
N ALA A 161 -12.97 -33.10 41.72
CA ALA A 161 -13.60 -33.12 43.04
C ALA A 161 -15.13 -33.08 42.93
N ASP A 162 -15.67 -32.17 42.10
CA ASP A 162 -17.10 -32.02 41.87
C ASP A 162 -17.71 -33.31 41.27
N ILE A 163 -17.02 -33.96 40.31
CA ILE A 163 -17.45 -35.24 39.74
C ILE A 163 -17.54 -36.32 40.82
N LYS A 164 -16.53 -36.43 41.69
CA LYS A 164 -16.55 -37.41 42.80
C LYS A 164 -17.70 -37.15 43.78
N GLU A 165 -18.01 -35.88 44.06
CA GLU A 165 -19.15 -35.51 44.90
C GLU A 165 -20.47 -35.90 44.23
N ILE A 166 -20.62 -35.63 42.93
CA ILE A 166 -21.78 -36.03 42.14
C ILE A 166 -21.94 -37.55 42.12
N GLU A 167 -20.86 -38.31 41.89
CA GLU A 167 -20.88 -39.78 41.93
C GLU A 167 -21.34 -40.29 43.30
N ALA A 168 -20.82 -39.74 44.39
CA ALA A 168 -21.24 -40.10 45.75
C ALA A 168 -22.72 -39.75 46.03
N LEU A 169 -23.22 -38.62 45.50
CA LEU A 169 -24.63 -38.25 45.59
C LEU A 169 -25.53 -39.19 44.75
N TYR A 170 -25.09 -39.57 43.55
CA TYR A 170 -25.79 -40.55 42.72
C TYR A 170 -25.86 -41.92 43.38
N GLU A 171 -24.79 -42.36 44.05
CA GLU A 171 -24.76 -43.63 44.77
C GLU A 171 -25.74 -43.61 45.95
N LYS A 172 -25.75 -42.54 46.75
CA LYS A 172 -26.74 -42.31 47.81
C LYS A 172 -28.17 -42.27 47.29
N LEU A 173 -28.39 -41.60 46.15
CA LEU A 173 -29.71 -41.47 45.55
C LEU A 173 -30.18 -42.77 44.89
N SER A 174 -29.27 -43.58 44.37
CA SER A 174 -29.52 -44.94 43.89
C SER A 174 -29.95 -45.85 45.04
N GLN A 175 -29.21 -45.84 46.16
CA GLN A 175 -29.57 -46.58 47.37
C GLN A 175 -30.93 -46.14 47.92
N SER A 176 -31.16 -44.83 48.04
CA SER A 176 -32.45 -44.30 48.46
C SER A 176 -33.59 -44.66 47.49
N ARG A 177 -33.34 -44.68 46.17
CA ARG A 177 -34.33 -45.11 45.17
C ARG A 177 -34.63 -46.59 45.24
N VAL A 178 -33.65 -47.44 45.54
CA VAL A 178 -33.87 -48.87 45.78
C VAL A 178 -34.72 -49.03 47.04
N ASP A 179 -34.39 -48.33 48.13
CA ASP A 179 -35.18 -48.39 49.37
C ASP A 179 -36.62 -47.87 49.21
N VAL A 180 -36.81 -46.78 48.45
CA VAL A 180 -38.13 -46.22 48.17
C VAL A 180 -38.91 -47.11 47.21
N ARG A 181 -38.27 -47.67 46.16
CA ARG A 181 -38.92 -48.63 45.27
C ARG A 181 -39.29 -49.91 46.01
N ASP A 182 -38.43 -50.43 46.87
CA ASP A 182 -38.73 -51.63 47.64
C ASP A 182 -39.87 -51.38 48.63
N LYS A 183 -39.90 -50.21 49.29
CA LYS A 183 -41.04 -49.81 50.13
C LYS A 183 -42.33 -49.60 49.34
N GLN A 184 -42.27 -48.89 48.21
CA GLN A 184 -43.43 -48.68 47.34
C GLN A 184 -43.88 -49.99 46.69
N PHE A 185 -42.98 -50.89 46.33
CA PHE A 185 -43.30 -52.20 45.77
C PHE A 185 -43.90 -53.12 46.84
N LEU A 186 -43.44 -53.05 48.09
CA LEU A 186 -44.05 -53.76 49.22
C LEU A 186 -45.40 -53.16 49.63
N GLU A 187 -45.57 -51.84 49.61
CA GLU A 187 -46.87 -51.18 49.84
C GLU A 187 -47.84 -51.44 48.69
N ILE A 188 -47.39 -51.37 47.44
CA ILE A 188 -48.18 -51.78 46.28
C ILE A 188 -48.52 -53.25 46.42
N LEU A 189 -47.58 -54.17 46.68
CA LEU A 189 -47.89 -55.59 46.89
C LEU A 189 -48.89 -55.81 48.02
N ARG A 190 -48.82 -55.07 49.14
CA ARG A 190 -49.80 -55.15 50.22
C ARG A 190 -51.17 -54.60 49.81
N ALA A 191 -51.22 -53.41 49.24
CA ALA A 191 -52.45 -52.78 48.77
C ALA A 191 -53.10 -53.57 47.63
N THR A 192 -52.31 -54.13 46.72
CA THR A 192 -52.81 -55.02 45.66
C THR A 192 -53.28 -56.33 46.29
N LYS A 193 -52.58 -56.91 47.29
CA LYS A 193 -53.04 -58.13 47.97
C LYS A 193 -54.36 -57.92 48.73
N GLU A 194 -54.57 -56.76 49.34
CA GLU A 194 -55.85 -56.38 49.98
C GLU A 194 -56.96 -56.12 48.94
N ASN A 195 -56.63 -55.59 47.75
CA ASN A 195 -57.61 -55.33 46.69
C ASN A 195 -57.80 -56.49 45.69
N TYR A 196 -56.92 -57.49 45.64
CA TYR A 196 -56.98 -58.61 44.68
C TYR A 196 -58.23 -59.49 44.91
N GLU A 197 -58.76 -59.53 46.12
CA GLU A 197 -59.99 -60.27 46.45
C GLU A 197 -61.28 -59.52 46.06
N ASP A 198 -61.22 -58.19 45.91
CA ASP A 198 -62.38 -57.36 45.55
C ASP A 198 -62.38 -56.90 44.09
N GLU A 199 -61.23 -56.59 43.48
CA GLU A 199 -61.12 -56.09 42.10
C GLU A 199 -61.26 -57.18 41.03
N TYR A 200 -61.08 -58.47 41.39
CA TYR A 200 -61.31 -59.63 40.52
C TYR A 200 -62.67 -60.30 40.73
N LYS A 201 -63.56 -59.73 41.57
CA LYS A 201 -64.95 -60.15 41.59
C LYS A 201 -65.58 -59.80 40.23
N LEU A 202 -65.81 -60.83 39.42
CA LEU A 202 -66.64 -60.72 38.24
C LEU A 202 -68.01 -60.20 38.69
N GLU A 203 -68.37 -58.98 38.28
CA GLU A 203 -69.73 -58.50 38.45
C GLU A 203 -70.66 -59.38 37.61
N LYS A 204 -71.44 -60.23 38.29
CA LYS A 204 -72.56 -60.94 37.67
C LYS A 204 -73.69 -59.94 37.44
N CYS A 205 -73.78 -59.40 36.24
CA CYS A 205 -75.02 -58.78 35.77
C CYS A 205 -75.93 -59.86 35.21
N ILE A 206 -77.03 -60.16 35.91
CA ILE A 206 -78.12 -60.98 35.40
C ILE A 206 -79.11 -60.01 34.74
N ASN A 207 -79.10 -59.92 33.41
CA ASN A 207 -80.20 -59.30 32.68
C ASN A 207 -81.30 -60.34 32.52
N ASP A 208 -82.30 -60.28 33.39
CA ASP A 208 -83.55 -61.03 33.24
C ASP A 208 -84.58 -60.12 32.56
N GLU A 209 -84.36 -59.86 31.27
CA GLU A 209 -85.41 -59.33 30.40
C GLU A 209 -85.77 -60.43 29.40
N ASP A 210 -86.86 -61.15 29.74
CA ASP A 210 -87.75 -61.93 28.87
C ASP A 210 -87.19 -62.33 27.50
N ASN A 211 -86.37 -63.40 27.43
CA ASN A 211 -86.37 -64.34 26.30
C ASN A 211 -85.43 -65.55 26.49
N LYS A 212 -86.02 -66.70 26.84
CA LYS A 212 -85.73 -68.14 26.58
C LYS A 212 -84.33 -68.70 26.25
N ASN A 213 -83.22 -67.97 26.24
CA ASN A 213 -81.88 -68.53 26.11
C ASN A 213 -80.92 -67.85 27.10
N PHE A 214 -80.56 -68.58 28.16
CA PHE A 214 -79.60 -68.14 29.17
C PHE A 214 -78.23 -67.90 28.53
N GLN A 215 -77.81 -66.65 28.37
CA GLN A 215 -76.44 -66.29 27.98
C GLN A 215 -75.78 -65.48 29.08
N LEU A 216 -74.83 -66.09 29.78
CA LEU A 216 -73.98 -65.43 30.76
C LEU A 216 -72.99 -64.50 30.03
N LYS A 217 -73.25 -63.19 30.00
CA LYS A 217 -72.27 -62.20 29.51
C LYS A 217 -71.44 -61.68 30.68
N VAL A 218 -70.20 -62.15 30.77
CA VAL A 218 -69.21 -61.63 31.71
C VAL A 218 -68.59 -60.38 31.08
N GLN A 219 -68.76 -59.21 31.68
CA GLN A 219 -68.10 -57.98 31.21
C GLN A 219 -66.75 -57.78 31.92
N GLN A 220 -65.72 -57.45 31.14
CA GLN A 220 -64.40 -57.08 31.64
C GLN A 220 -64.46 -55.67 32.24
N ASN A 221 -63.85 -55.46 33.41
CA ASN A 221 -63.91 -54.19 34.13
C ASN A 221 -63.13 -53.07 33.38
N ASN A 222 -63.85 -52.14 32.76
CA ASN A 222 -63.32 -51.08 31.90
C ASN A 222 -62.41 -50.07 32.63
N HIS A 223 -62.53 -49.95 33.96
CA HIS A 223 -61.72 -49.02 34.76
C HIS A 223 -60.23 -49.41 34.82
N LEU A 224 -59.93 -50.71 34.71
CA LEU A 224 -58.56 -51.22 34.70
C LEU A 224 -57.82 -50.83 33.41
N GLY A 225 -58.54 -50.79 32.28
CA GLY A 225 -58.02 -50.37 30.98
C GLY A 225 -57.67 -48.87 30.95
N ALA A 226 -58.57 -48.01 31.44
CA ALA A 226 -58.36 -46.57 31.47
C ALA A 226 -57.15 -46.15 32.34
N ARG A 227 -56.96 -46.80 33.51
CA ARG A 227 -55.83 -46.49 34.41
C ARG A 227 -54.48 -46.89 33.82
N ARG A 228 -54.41 -48.00 33.09
CA ARG A 228 -53.20 -48.42 32.36
C ARG A 228 -52.88 -47.49 31.18
N ILE A 229 -53.88 -47.00 30.46
CA ILE A 229 -53.70 -46.04 29.36
C ILE A 229 -53.10 -44.74 29.90
N ALA A 230 -53.63 -44.17 30.98
CA ALA A 230 -53.10 -42.95 31.58
C ALA A 230 -51.63 -43.08 32.06
N GLN A 231 -51.25 -44.24 32.60
CA GLN A 231 -49.86 -44.50 33.00
C GLN A 231 -48.91 -44.57 31.79
N MET A 232 -49.35 -45.17 30.68
CA MET A 232 -48.57 -45.19 29.44
C MET A 232 -48.43 -43.80 28.82
N GLU A 233 -49.47 -42.96 28.86
CA GLU A 233 -49.39 -41.56 28.39
C GLU A 233 -48.37 -40.75 29.17
N ILE A 234 -48.29 -40.89 30.50
CA ILE A 234 -47.29 -40.20 31.32
C ILE A 234 -45.87 -40.63 30.94
N LEU A 235 -45.63 -41.93 30.78
CA LEU A 235 -44.32 -42.46 30.37
C LEU A 235 -43.91 -41.99 28.97
N LEU A 236 -44.86 -41.94 28.03
CA LEU A 236 -44.63 -41.40 26.69
C LEU A 236 -44.29 -39.92 26.74
N MET A 237 -44.99 -39.11 27.55
CA MET A 237 -44.68 -37.69 27.74
C MET A 237 -43.29 -37.49 28.36
N GLU A 238 -42.88 -38.31 29.32
CA GLU A 238 -41.53 -38.25 29.89
C GLU A 238 -40.44 -38.62 28.87
N GLN A 239 -40.68 -39.64 28.03
CA GLN A 239 -39.75 -40.00 26.95
C GLN A 239 -39.63 -38.89 25.89
N VAL A 240 -40.74 -38.26 25.51
CA VAL A 240 -40.75 -37.11 24.58
C VAL A 240 -39.93 -35.95 25.17
N LYS A 241 -40.15 -35.58 26.43
CA LYS A 241 -39.36 -34.53 27.10
C LYS A 241 -37.86 -34.85 27.14
N LYS A 242 -37.50 -36.12 27.35
CA LYS A 242 -36.10 -36.54 27.35
C LYS A 242 -35.47 -36.43 25.95
N LEU A 243 -36.18 -36.84 24.91
CA LEU A 243 -35.74 -36.69 23.51
C LEU A 243 -35.55 -35.21 23.13
N GLU A 244 -36.48 -34.34 23.54
CA GLU A 244 -36.37 -32.89 23.33
C GLU A 244 -35.14 -32.31 24.04
N SER A 245 -34.82 -32.76 25.26
CA SER A 245 -33.62 -32.36 25.99
C SER A 245 -32.34 -32.79 25.28
N ASP A 246 -32.26 -34.05 24.86
CA ASP A 246 -31.09 -34.60 24.16
C ASP A 246 -30.84 -33.89 22.82
N GLN A 247 -31.90 -33.51 22.10
CA GLN A 247 -31.81 -32.72 20.87
C GLN A 247 -31.25 -31.32 21.13
N LYS A 248 -31.70 -30.64 22.19
CA LYS A 248 -31.18 -29.32 22.59
C LYS A 248 -29.70 -29.37 22.98
N ASP A 249 -29.26 -30.40 23.71
CA ASP A 249 -27.86 -30.53 24.08
C ASP A 249 -26.96 -30.84 22.88
N ARG A 250 -27.45 -31.61 21.90
CA ARG A 250 -26.75 -31.80 20.62
C ARG A 250 -26.66 -30.52 19.78
N LEU A 251 -27.65 -29.63 19.88
CA LEU A 251 -27.63 -28.33 19.23
C LEU A 251 -26.60 -27.40 19.87
N LYS A 252 -26.52 -27.34 21.21
CA LYS A 252 -25.50 -26.57 21.95
C LYS A 252 -24.07 -26.88 21.48
N ILE A 253 -23.75 -28.17 21.34
CA ILE A 253 -22.43 -28.62 20.89
C ILE A 253 -22.13 -28.12 19.47
N GLU A 254 -23.14 -28.11 18.60
CA GLU A 254 -23.02 -27.60 17.23
C GLU A 254 -22.82 -26.08 17.22
N ILE A 255 -23.52 -25.34 18.07
CA ILE A 255 -23.35 -23.89 18.18
C ILE A 255 -21.95 -23.53 18.70
N ILE A 256 -21.40 -24.29 19.66
CA ILE A 256 -20.02 -24.10 20.15
C ILE A 256 -19.01 -24.32 19.01
N ARG A 257 -19.20 -25.39 18.23
CA ARG A 257 -18.35 -25.69 17.07
C ARG A 257 -18.44 -24.61 15.99
N LEU A 258 -19.64 -24.07 15.72
CA LEU A 258 -19.84 -22.93 14.81
C LEU A 258 -19.01 -21.71 15.23
N TYR A 259 -18.98 -21.43 16.54
CA TYR A 259 -18.20 -20.33 17.10
C TYR A 259 -16.70 -20.52 16.97
N SER A 260 -16.20 -21.73 17.23
CA SER A 260 -14.79 -22.06 17.00
C SER A 260 -14.42 -21.87 15.53
N LEU A 261 -15.29 -22.30 14.60
CA LEU A 261 -15.06 -22.14 13.17
C LEU A 261 -15.03 -20.66 12.75
N LYS A 262 -15.94 -19.85 13.31
CA LYS A 262 -15.95 -18.39 13.14
C LYS A 262 -14.61 -17.76 13.53
N HIS A 263 -14.03 -18.14 14.68
CA HIS A 263 -12.75 -17.59 15.13
C HIS A 263 -11.61 -17.89 14.15
N THR A 264 -11.51 -19.14 13.68
CA THR A 264 -10.49 -19.52 12.69
C THR A 264 -10.64 -18.73 11.39
N MET A 265 -11.89 -18.47 10.95
CA MET A 265 -12.13 -17.66 9.76
C MET A 265 -11.78 -16.18 9.96
N GLN A 266 -12.01 -15.62 11.16
CA GLN A 266 -11.63 -14.24 11.49
C GLN A 266 -10.11 -14.02 11.38
N GLU A 267 -9.31 -14.96 11.89
CA GLU A 267 -7.85 -14.90 11.77
C GLU A 267 -7.40 -14.95 10.30
N ALA A 268 -8.05 -15.80 9.51
CA ALA A 268 -7.74 -15.96 8.10
C ALA A 268 -8.08 -14.70 7.27
N ILE A 269 -9.20 -14.03 7.60
CA ILE A 269 -9.59 -12.72 7.04
C ILE A 269 -8.58 -11.64 7.42
N ASN A 270 -8.23 -11.54 8.71
CA ASN A 270 -7.27 -10.55 9.18
C ASN A 270 -5.92 -10.70 8.44
N SER A 271 -5.48 -11.94 8.19
CA SER A 271 -4.28 -12.20 7.40
C SER A 271 -4.38 -11.71 5.95
N ILE A 272 -5.53 -11.90 5.28
CA ILE A 272 -5.79 -11.38 3.92
C ILE A 272 -5.74 -9.85 3.91
N ILE A 273 -6.44 -9.22 4.85
CA ILE A 273 -6.47 -7.76 4.99
C ILE A 273 -5.04 -7.24 5.18
N MET A 274 -4.26 -7.85 6.07
CA MET A 274 -2.89 -7.41 6.38
C MET A 274 -1.89 -7.63 5.24
N THR A 275 -2.17 -8.50 4.26
CA THR A 275 -1.26 -8.75 3.13
C THR A 275 -1.43 -7.79 1.96
N GLY A 276 -2.66 -7.29 1.69
CA GLY A 276 -2.91 -6.39 0.54
C GLY A 276 -2.65 -7.05 -0.83
N PHE A 277 -2.63 -6.26 -1.92
CA PHE A 277 -2.32 -6.80 -3.25
C PHE A 277 -0.82 -7.12 -3.39
N PRO A 278 -0.42 -8.38 -3.61
CA PRO A 278 0.99 -8.76 -3.67
C PRO A 278 1.62 -8.34 -5.00
N THR A 279 2.70 -7.56 -4.94
CA THR A 279 3.41 -7.07 -6.14
C THR A 279 4.51 -8.03 -6.59
N LYS A 280 5.19 -8.73 -5.65
CA LYS A 280 6.28 -9.66 -5.99
C LYS A 280 5.79 -11.07 -6.29
N LYS A 281 6.50 -11.78 -7.17
CA LYS A 281 6.15 -13.18 -7.58
C LYS A 281 6.01 -14.14 -6.39
N ASN A 282 6.90 -14.05 -5.40
CA ASN A 282 6.85 -14.92 -4.21
C ASN A 282 5.68 -14.58 -3.29
N GLU A 283 5.30 -13.31 -3.21
CA GLU A 283 4.14 -12.85 -2.43
C GLU A 283 2.83 -13.29 -3.11
N LYS A 284 2.76 -13.24 -4.45
CA LYS A 284 1.63 -13.75 -5.23
C LYS A 284 1.37 -15.23 -4.99
N ILE A 285 2.41 -16.06 -4.97
CA ILE A 285 2.29 -17.50 -4.69
C ILE A 285 1.78 -17.75 -3.25
N LYS A 286 2.29 -17.00 -2.27
CA LYS A 286 1.82 -17.10 -0.87
C LYS A 286 0.36 -16.67 -0.72
N ALA A 287 -0.01 -15.53 -1.32
CA ALA A 287 -1.37 -15.02 -1.31
C ALA A 287 -2.34 -16.00 -1.99
N GLN A 288 -1.95 -16.62 -3.11
CA GLN A 288 -2.77 -17.62 -3.78
C GLN A 288 -3.09 -18.81 -2.87
N LYS A 289 -2.06 -19.42 -2.25
CA LYS A 289 -2.26 -20.54 -1.32
C LYS A 289 -3.13 -20.17 -0.13
N HIS A 290 -2.97 -18.94 0.39
CA HIS A 290 -3.77 -18.46 1.50
C HIS A 290 -5.23 -18.26 1.11
N LEU A 291 -5.50 -17.64 -0.05
CA LEU A 291 -6.86 -17.49 -0.58
C LEU A 291 -7.53 -18.83 -0.89
N GLU A 292 -6.79 -19.81 -1.44
CA GLU A 292 -7.28 -21.18 -1.66
C GLU A 292 -7.66 -21.87 -0.34
N SER A 293 -6.84 -21.69 0.71
CA SER A 293 -7.13 -22.18 2.06
C SER A 293 -8.41 -21.54 2.63
N VAL A 294 -8.55 -20.22 2.51
CA VAL A 294 -9.76 -19.50 2.97
C VAL A 294 -11.00 -19.95 2.20
N LEU A 295 -10.90 -20.14 0.89
CA LEU A 295 -12.00 -20.66 0.09
C LEU A 295 -12.44 -22.06 0.56
N ALA A 296 -11.48 -22.94 0.87
CA ALA A 296 -11.77 -24.27 1.42
C ALA A 296 -12.46 -24.18 2.80
N GLN A 297 -12.05 -23.25 3.66
CA GLN A 297 -12.70 -23.00 4.95
C GLN A 297 -14.14 -22.47 4.78
N ILE A 298 -14.39 -21.58 3.83
CA ILE A 298 -15.73 -21.07 3.49
C ILE A 298 -16.64 -22.23 3.04
N TYR A 299 -16.14 -23.13 2.19
CA TYR A 299 -16.89 -24.33 1.80
C TYR A 299 -17.14 -25.28 2.97
N GLY A 300 -16.16 -25.43 3.87
CA GLY A 300 -16.33 -26.17 5.12
C GLY A 300 -17.46 -25.59 5.98
N LEU A 301 -17.49 -24.26 6.16
CA LEU A 301 -18.57 -23.57 6.86
C LEU A 301 -19.92 -23.77 6.14
N SER A 302 -19.96 -23.73 4.82
CA SER A 302 -21.19 -24.00 4.05
C SER A 302 -21.77 -25.40 4.34
N ALA A 303 -20.91 -26.42 4.33
CA ALA A 303 -21.33 -27.80 4.62
C ALA A 303 -21.83 -27.91 6.07
N TYR A 304 -21.15 -27.24 6.98
CA TYR A 304 -21.52 -27.16 8.38
C TYR A 304 -22.91 -26.54 8.61
N MET A 305 -23.21 -25.45 7.91
CA MET A 305 -24.51 -24.78 8.01
C MET A 305 -25.68 -25.64 7.56
N ILE A 306 -25.47 -26.55 6.59
CA ILE A 306 -26.50 -27.53 6.18
C ILE A 306 -26.79 -28.52 7.30
N VAL A 307 -25.76 -28.97 8.03
CA VAL A 307 -25.94 -29.86 9.19
C VAL A 307 -26.69 -29.14 10.30
N LEU A 308 -26.33 -27.88 10.57
CA LEU A 308 -27.01 -27.08 11.59
C LEU A 308 -28.48 -26.81 11.23
N GLU A 309 -28.77 -26.47 9.97
CA GLU A 309 -30.14 -26.28 9.46
C GLU A 309 -31.03 -27.51 9.68
N ARG A 310 -30.49 -28.72 9.43
CA ARG A 310 -31.22 -29.97 9.68
C ARG A 310 -31.52 -30.17 11.15
N LYS A 311 -30.53 -29.97 12.03
CA LYS A 311 -30.72 -30.09 13.49
C LYS A 311 -31.71 -29.07 14.04
N VAL A 312 -31.70 -27.85 13.51
CA VAL A 312 -32.65 -26.80 13.91
C VAL A 312 -34.06 -27.10 13.37
N ALA A 313 -34.19 -27.72 12.20
CA ALA A 313 -35.49 -28.14 11.68
C ALA A 313 -36.13 -29.26 12.52
N GLU A 314 -35.33 -30.13 13.15
CA GLU A 314 -35.81 -31.15 14.10
C GLU A 314 -36.39 -30.54 15.38
N ILE A 315 -36.01 -29.30 15.73
CA ILE A 315 -36.46 -28.58 16.93
C ILE A 315 -37.42 -27.47 16.48
N GLY A 316 -38.73 -27.77 16.50
CA GLY A 316 -39.77 -26.94 15.85
C GLY A 316 -39.77 -25.44 16.19
N ASP A 317 -39.39 -25.08 17.42
CA ASP A 317 -39.56 -23.74 18.03
C ASP A 317 -38.32 -22.82 17.94
N LEU A 318 -37.62 -22.81 16.79
CA LEU A 318 -36.36 -22.06 16.59
C LEU A 318 -36.36 -21.17 15.33
N ASP A 319 -37.47 -20.49 15.05
CA ASP A 319 -37.64 -19.73 13.80
C ASP A 319 -36.63 -18.59 13.61
N GLU A 320 -36.23 -17.92 14.68
CA GLU A 320 -35.17 -16.90 14.59
C GLU A 320 -33.82 -17.52 14.23
N MET A 321 -33.49 -18.69 14.77
CA MET A 321 -32.25 -19.41 14.42
C MET A 321 -32.28 -19.85 12.96
N LYS A 322 -33.42 -20.33 12.46
CA LYS A 322 -33.61 -20.67 11.04
C LYS A 322 -33.37 -19.45 10.15
N ARG A 323 -33.90 -18.27 10.52
CA ARG A 323 -33.64 -17.01 9.78
C ARG A 323 -32.16 -16.65 9.75
N GLN A 324 -31.49 -16.72 10.89
CA GLN A 324 -30.05 -16.42 10.96
C GLN A 324 -29.21 -17.41 10.15
N ILE A 325 -29.57 -18.70 10.14
CA ILE A 325 -28.90 -19.72 9.30
C ILE A 325 -28.99 -19.37 7.81
N VAL A 326 -30.15 -18.89 7.36
CA VAL A 326 -30.32 -18.44 5.96
C VAL A 326 -29.41 -17.27 5.64
N ILE A 327 -29.33 -16.26 6.54
CA ILE A 327 -28.43 -15.11 6.36
C ILE A 327 -26.98 -15.56 6.27
N VAL A 328 -26.54 -16.46 7.17
CA VAL A 328 -25.19 -17.03 7.15
C VAL A 328 -24.91 -17.74 5.83
N LYS A 329 -25.82 -18.60 5.34
CA LYS A 329 -25.65 -19.32 4.06
C LYS A 329 -25.55 -18.37 2.86
N GLN A 330 -26.34 -17.30 2.84
CA GLN A 330 -26.27 -16.28 1.79
C GLN A 330 -24.93 -15.53 1.83
N GLY A 331 -24.50 -15.11 3.03
CA GLY A 331 -23.22 -14.45 3.24
C GLY A 331 -22.04 -15.32 2.82
N ILE A 332 -22.00 -16.59 3.23
CA ILE A 332 -20.99 -17.59 2.82
C ILE A 332 -20.87 -17.68 1.30
N THR A 333 -22.01 -17.74 0.61
CA THR A 333 -22.06 -17.88 -0.85
C THR A 333 -21.41 -16.66 -1.52
N LYS A 334 -21.77 -15.45 -1.08
CA LYS A 334 -21.21 -14.20 -1.60
C LYS A 334 -19.73 -14.04 -1.26
N SER A 335 -19.33 -14.38 -0.04
CA SER A 335 -17.93 -14.41 0.39
C SER A 335 -17.09 -15.38 -0.44
N GLY A 336 -17.61 -16.57 -0.73
CA GLY A 336 -16.96 -17.55 -1.61
C GLY A 336 -16.74 -17.02 -3.02
N MET A 337 -17.75 -16.35 -3.61
CA MET A 337 -17.63 -15.70 -4.91
C MET A 337 -16.57 -14.57 -4.89
N ALA A 338 -16.52 -13.78 -3.82
CA ALA A 338 -15.55 -12.70 -3.68
C ALA A 338 -14.11 -13.25 -3.61
N ILE A 339 -13.85 -14.31 -2.84
CA ILE A 339 -12.54 -14.98 -2.81
C ILE A 339 -12.17 -15.61 -4.16
N ALA A 340 -13.12 -16.26 -4.83
CA ALA A 340 -12.89 -16.82 -6.16
C ALA A 340 -12.52 -15.72 -7.18
N THR A 341 -13.12 -14.54 -7.06
CA THR A 341 -12.79 -13.36 -7.87
C THR A 341 -11.40 -12.82 -7.54
N LEU A 342 -11.04 -12.73 -6.26
CA LEU A 342 -9.68 -12.37 -5.83
C LEU A 342 -8.61 -13.31 -6.40
N LEU A 343 -8.85 -14.63 -6.35
CA LEU A 343 -7.97 -15.63 -6.95
C LEU A 343 -7.82 -15.45 -8.46
N THR A 344 -8.90 -15.09 -9.14
CA THR A 344 -8.90 -14.84 -10.58
C THR A 344 -8.10 -13.57 -10.92
N ASN A 345 -8.30 -12.49 -10.17
CA ASN A 345 -7.60 -11.22 -10.35
C ASN A 345 -6.10 -11.36 -10.05
N LEU A 346 -5.74 -12.17 -9.06
CA LEU A 346 -4.35 -12.49 -8.74
C LEU A 346 -3.63 -13.18 -9.91
N LYS A 347 -4.33 -14.09 -10.60
CA LYS A 347 -3.80 -14.79 -11.78
C LYS A 347 -3.66 -13.87 -13.00
N LYS A 348 -4.59 -12.92 -13.17
CA LYS A 348 -4.61 -11.98 -14.30
C LYS A 348 -3.75 -10.72 -14.10
N GLY A 349 -3.40 -10.38 -12.86
CA GLY A 349 -2.63 -9.17 -12.54
C GLY A 349 -3.47 -7.88 -12.49
N GLU A 350 -4.79 -7.98 -12.32
CA GLU A 350 -5.72 -6.83 -12.34
C GLU A 350 -5.93 -6.27 -10.92
N GLU A 351 -5.11 -5.30 -10.52
CA GLU A 351 -5.14 -4.70 -9.17
C GLU A 351 -6.42 -3.90 -8.87
N GLY A 352 -7.01 -3.22 -9.87
CA GLY A 352 -8.23 -2.43 -9.69
C GLY A 352 -9.45 -3.25 -9.25
N ASN A 353 -9.53 -4.51 -9.67
CA ASN A 353 -10.63 -5.43 -9.32
C ASN A 353 -10.39 -6.15 -7.98
N TRP A 354 -9.17 -6.07 -7.43
CA TRP A 354 -8.82 -6.68 -6.15
C TRP A 354 -9.54 -6.00 -4.99
N ARG A 355 -9.41 -4.67 -4.87
CA ARG A 355 -9.92 -3.92 -3.72
C ARG A 355 -11.45 -4.00 -3.58
N THR A 356 -12.16 -3.98 -4.70
CA THR A 356 -13.62 -4.17 -4.73
C THR A 356 -14.04 -5.55 -4.22
N SER A 357 -13.32 -6.59 -4.63
CA SER A 357 -13.60 -7.97 -4.22
C SER A 357 -13.23 -8.21 -2.76
N GLU A 358 -12.14 -7.60 -2.29
CA GLU A 358 -11.72 -7.61 -0.88
C GLU A 358 -12.75 -6.94 0.02
N LEU A 359 -13.23 -5.75 -0.33
CA LEU A 359 -14.27 -5.04 0.42
C LEU A 359 -15.59 -5.82 0.47
N LEU A 360 -15.99 -6.42 -0.66
CA LEU A 360 -17.18 -7.26 -0.71
C LEU A 360 -17.04 -8.48 0.21
N PHE A 361 -15.89 -9.16 0.17
CA PHE A 361 -15.60 -10.29 1.03
C PHE A 361 -15.69 -9.92 2.52
N ILE A 362 -15.04 -8.82 2.92
CA ILE A 362 -15.04 -8.35 4.31
C ILE A 362 -16.46 -8.05 4.77
N LYS A 363 -17.22 -7.28 3.98
CA LYS A 363 -18.59 -6.91 4.30
C LYS A 363 -19.48 -8.13 4.54
N GLU A 364 -19.43 -9.11 3.63
CA GLU A 364 -20.29 -10.29 3.73
C GLU A 364 -19.85 -11.21 4.88
N MET A 365 -18.55 -11.31 5.16
CA MET A 365 -18.06 -12.06 6.33
C MET A 365 -18.43 -11.40 7.66
N THR A 366 -18.47 -10.07 7.74
CA THR A 366 -18.97 -9.36 8.93
C THR A 366 -20.42 -9.74 9.21
N ILE A 367 -21.28 -9.73 8.19
CA ILE A 367 -22.69 -10.14 8.31
C ILE A 367 -22.79 -11.60 8.79
N VAL A 368 -21.99 -12.50 8.21
CA VAL A 368 -21.92 -13.91 8.65
C VAL A 368 -21.57 -14.01 10.14
N PHE A 369 -20.59 -13.23 10.59
CA PHE A 369 -20.13 -13.27 11.99
C PHE A 369 -21.12 -12.69 12.98
N GLU A 370 -21.87 -11.66 12.60
CA GLU A 370 -22.96 -11.10 13.40
C GLU A 370 -24.14 -12.08 13.51
N SER A 371 -24.50 -12.75 12.42
CA SER A 371 -25.54 -13.78 12.44
C SER A 371 -25.13 -15.01 13.24
N ILE A 372 -23.87 -15.46 13.15
CA ILE A 372 -23.35 -16.53 14.02
C ILE A 372 -23.43 -16.11 15.49
N ASN A 373 -23.11 -14.86 15.82
CA ASN A 373 -23.27 -14.36 17.18
C ASN A 373 -24.71 -14.44 17.67
N THR A 374 -25.64 -14.03 16.81
CA THR A 374 -27.07 -14.08 17.11
C THR A 374 -27.55 -15.51 17.34
N ILE A 375 -27.10 -16.48 16.53
CA ILE A 375 -27.43 -17.90 16.69
C ILE A 375 -27.05 -18.41 18.09
N ALA A 376 -25.87 -18.07 18.60
CA ALA A 376 -25.47 -18.55 19.93
C ALA A 376 -26.15 -17.83 21.10
N MET A 377 -26.56 -16.58 20.90
CA MET A 377 -27.36 -15.85 21.90
C MET A 377 -28.79 -16.39 22.03
N ILE A 378 -29.32 -17.06 21.00
CA ILE A 378 -30.66 -17.65 21.03
C ILE A 378 -30.71 -18.91 21.92
N ASP A 379 -29.66 -19.73 21.88
CA ASP A 379 -29.61 -21.01 22.61
C ASP A 379 -29.12 -20.86 24.07
N SER A 380 -28.24 -19.87 24.31
CA SER A 380 -27.84 -19.52 25.66
C SER A 380 -28.83 -18.52 26.26
N GLY A 381 -29.65 -18.96 27.23
CA GLY A 381 -30.25 -18.01 28.17
C GLY A 381 -29.15 -17.05 28.63
N LYS A 382 -29.31 -15.75 28.34
CA LYS A 382 -28.33 -14.62 28.26
C LYS A 382 -27.10 -14.57 29.22
N ARG A 383 -26.96 -15.45 30.22
CA ARG A 383 -25.94 -15.38 31.29
C ARG A 383 -24.75 -16.34 31.16
N ASP A 384 -24.92 -17.57 30.69
CA ASP A 384 -23.83 -18.58 30.79
C ASP A 384 -22.79 -18.49 29.68
N MET A 385 -23.20 -18.11 28.47
CA MET A 385 -22.25 -18.00 27.35
C MET A 385 -21.38 -16.76 27.44
N ASN A 386 -21.84 -15.66 28.04
CA ASN A 386 -20.99 -14.47 28.25
C ASN A 386 -19.76 -14.80 29.11
N LYS A 387 -19.86 -15.74 30.05
CA LYS A 387 -18.71 -16.21 30.83
C LYS A 387 -17.75 -17.11 30.02
N ALA A 388 -18.28 -18.04 29.23
CA ALA A 388 -17.48 -18.94 28.39
C ALA A 388 -16.84 -18.21 27.18
N LEU A 389 -17.56 -17.24 26.61
CA LEU A 389 -17.10 -16.38 25.53
C LEU A 389 -16.08 -15.35 26.02
N GLN A 390 -16.27 -14.72 27.19
CA GLN A 390 -15.26 -13.82 27.77
C GLN A 390 -13.93 -14.53 28.08
N LEU A 391 -13.94 -15.82 28.42
CA LEU A 391 -12.73 -16.60 28.67
C LEU A 391 -11.93 -16.96 27.40
N ASN A 392 -12.54 -16.93 26.22
CA ASN A 392 -11.86 -17.16 24.93
C ASN A 392 -11.66 -15.89 24.08
N ILE A 393 -12.46 -14.84 24.27
CA ILE A 393 -12.44 -13.60 23.47
C ILE A 393 -11.40 -12.58 23.95
N GLN A 394 -10.82 -12.71 25.15
CA GLN A 394 -9.80 -11.77 25.65
C GLN A 394 -8.46 -11.75 24.88
N LYS A 395 -8.36 -12.43 23.74
CA LYS A 395 -7.25 -12.28 22.80
C LYS A 395 -7.81 -11.99 21.40
N VAL A 396 -7.58 -10.77 20.93
CA VAL A 396 -7.69 -10.34 19.52
C VAL A 396 -9.12 -10.02 19.04
N GLU A 397 -9.67 -8.90 19.50
CA GLU A 397 -10.54 -8.08 18.66
C GLU A 397 -9.73 -6.87 18.20
N ILE A 398 -9.38 -6.82 16.91
CA ILE A 398 -9.03 -5.57 16.24
C ILE A 398 -10.24 -5.22 15.38
N PRO A 399 -10.86 -4.04 15.54
CA PRO A 399 -11.94 -3.62 14.66
C PRO A 399 -11.44 -3.60 13.23
N ILE A 400 -12.06 -4.41 12.36
CA ILE A 400 -11.73 -4.50 10.93
C ILE A 400 -11.77 -3.10 10.27
N GLN A 401 -12.62 -2.20 10.77
CA GLN A 401 -12.71 -0.81 10.31
C GLN A 401 -11.46 0.03 10.64
N GLU A 402 -10.80 -0.20 11.78
CA GLU A 402 -9.57 0.52 12.14
C GLU A 402 -8.39 0.06 11.28
N ALA A 403 -8.31 -1.23 10.94
CA ALA A 403 -7.28 -1.78 10.05
C ALA A 403 -7.44 -1.28 8.59
N ILE A 404 -8.67 -1.04 8.15
CA ILE A 404 -8.95 -0.44 6.83
C ILE A 404 -8.64 1.06 6.82
N ALA A 405 -8.87 1.78 7.93
CA ALA A 405 -8.62 3.22 8.02
C ALA A 405 -7.12 3.59 8.16
N GLN A 406 -6.28 2.63 8.59
CA GLN A 406 -4.83 2.81 8.74
C GLN A 406 -4.02 2.54 7.45
N ARG A 407 -4.71 2.26 6.32
CA ARG A 407 -4.12 2.02 4.99
C ARG A 407 -4.68 2.98 3.95
#